data_AF-A0A0F9IHX0-F1
#
_entry.id   AF-A0A0F9IHX0-F1
#
_cell.length_a   1.000
_cell.length_b   1.000
_cell.length_c   1.000
_cell.angle_alpha   90.00
_cell.angle_beta   90.00
_cell.angle_gamma   90.00
#
_symmetry.space_group_name_H-M   'P 1'
#
loop_
_entity.id
_entity.type
_entity.pdbx_description
1 polymer ?
#
loop_
_entity_poly.entity_id
_entity_poly.type
_entity_poly.pdbx_seq_one_letter_code
_entity_poly.pdbx_strand_id
1 'polypeptide(L)' 'MKFQDVIAGAMTIILLLALIAFALLEIDTPEELRLAFGVSIGWVFSRGVNGKIDAIRKGRENADGKDA' A
#
# COMPACT_ATOMS: atom_id res chain seq x y z
N MET A 1 -13.95 -11.98 -1.63
CA MET A 1 -13.11 -10.76 -1.68
C MET A 1 -13.43 -10.02 -2.95
N LYS A 2 -13.57 -8.68 -2.93
CA LYS A 2 -13.91 -7.93 -4.14
C LYS A 2 -12.70 -7.93 -5.08
N PHE A 3 -12.93 -7.98 -6.39
CA PHE A 3 -11.85 -7.99 -7.41
C PHE A 3 -10.88 -6.81 -7.24
N GLN A 4 -11.39 -5.67 -6.74
CA GLN A 4 -10.61 -4.50 -6.37
C GLN A 4 -9.57 -4.76 -5.26
N ASP A 5 -9.87 -5.60 -4.26
CA ASP A 5 -8.95 -5.90 -3.16
C ASP A 5 -7.76 -6.74 -3.67
N VAL A 6 -8.02 -7.64 -4.63
CA VAL A 6 -6.98 -8.46 -5.28
C VAL A 6 -6.06 -7.59 -6.13
N ILE A 7 -6.63 -6.65 -6.90
CA ILE A 7 -5.85 -5.68 -7.68
C ILE A 7 -5.01 -4.79 -6.76
N ALA A 8 -5.57 -4.33 -5.65
CA ALA A 8 -4.84 -3.50 -4.67
C ALA A 8 -3.67 -4.28 -4.03
N GLY A 9 -3.89 -5.55 -3.68
CA GLY A 9 -2.83 -6.42 -3.19
C GLY A 9 -1.70 -6.62 -4.22
N ALA A 10 -2.05 -6.93 -5.46
CA ALA A 10 -1.09 -7.11 -6.55
C ALA A 10 -0.31 -5.81 -6.86
N MET A 11 -0.99 -4.66 -6.92
CA MET A 11 -0.37 -3.34 -7.11
C MET A 11 0.65 -3.03 -6.00
N THR A 12 0.33 -3.37 -4.75
CA THR A 12 1.23 -3.17 -3.61
C THR A 12 2.49 -4.03 -3.74
N ILE A 13 2.35 -5.30 -4.15
CA ILE A 13 3.48 -6.21 -4.36
C ILE A 13 4.39 -5.70 -5.49
N ILE A 14 3.81 -5.25 -6.60
CA ILE A 14 4.56 -4.69 -7.74
C ILE A 14 5.35 -3.44 -7.31
N LEU A 15 4.76 -2.56 -6.51
CA LEU A 15 5.45 -1.39 -5.95
C LEU A 15 6.60 -1.77 -5.01
N LEU A 16 6.43 -2.81 -4.21
CA LEU A 16 7.45 -3.30 -3.30
C LEU A 16 8.66 -3.87 -4.06
N LEU A 17 8.40 -4.61 -5.14
CA LEU A 17 9.44 -5.11 -6.03
C LEU A 17 10.15 -3.97 -6.78
N ALA A 18 9.40 -2.97 -7.23
CA ALA A 18 9.97 -1.80 -7.88
C ALA A 18 10.87 -0.98 -6.94
N LEU A 19 10.48 -0.85 -5.66
CA LEU A 19 11.30 -0.26 -4.60
C LEU A 19 12.62 -1.01 -4.37
N ILE A 20 12.55 -2.33 -4.25
CA ILE A 20 13.72 -3.18 -4.05
C ILE A 20 14.65 -3.09 -5.26
N ALA A 21 14.09 -3.16 -6.47
CA ALA A 21 14.85 -3.00 -7.70
C ALA A 21 15.53 -1.63 -7.77
N PHE A 22 14.81 -0.54 -7.43
CA PHE A 22 15.36 0.81 -7.40
C PHE A 22 16.50 0.96 -6.39
N ALA A 23 16.38 0.36 -5.21
CA ALA A 23 17.42 0.36 -4.19
C ALA A 23 18.65 -0.47 -4.59
N LEU A 24 18.46 -1.58 -5.31
CA LEU A 24 19.54 -2.49 -5.72
C LEU A 24 20.28 -2.03 -6.97
N LEU A 25 19.60 -1.33 -7.88
CA LEU A 25 20.17 -1.01 -9.19
C LEU A 25 21.17 0.16 -9.17
N GLU A 26 21.31 0.89 -8.06
CA GLU A 26 22.17 2.10 -7.94
C GLU A 26 22.14 2.98 -9.20
N ILE A 27 20.99 3.05 -9.88
CA ILE A 27 20.87 3.81 -11.12
C ILE A 27 20.94 5.29 -10.74
N ASP A 28 21.84 6.01 -11.40
CA ASP A 28 21.87 7.47 -11.43
C ASP A 28 20.56 7.97 -12.05
N THR A 29 19.56 8.10 -11.19
CA THR A 29 18.24 8.56 -11.54
C THR A 29 18.18 10.05 -11.28
N PRO A 30 17.66 10.85 -12.23
CA PRO A 30 17.43 12.27 -12.01
C PRO A 30 16.66 12.51 -10.71
N GLU A 31 17.04 13.54 -9.97
CA GLU A 31 16.52 13.80 -8.63
C GLU A 31 14.98 13.97 -8.64
N GLU A 32 14.45 14.53 -9.72
CA GLU A 32 13.01 14.70 -9.96
C GLU A 32 12.28 13.36 -10.05
N LEU A 33 12.88 12.37 -10.72
CA LEU A 33 12.34 11.01 -10.85
C LEU A 33 12.34 10.30 -9.51
N ARG A 34 13.41 10.48 -8.73
CA ARG A 34 13.56 9.88 -7.40
C ARG A 34 12.52 10.41 -6.41
N LEU A 35 12.26 11.72 -6.44
CA LEU A 35 11.22 12.38 -5.65
C LEU A 35 9.82 11.93 -6.06
N ALA A 36 9.51 11.94 -7.37
CA ALA A 36 8.21 11.51 -7.88
C ALA A 36 7.91 10.04 -7.53
N PHE A 37 8.94 9.19 -7.58
CA PHE A 37 8.85 7.79 -7.19
C PHE A 37 8.56 7.66 -5.69
N GLY A 38 9.32 8.36 -4.83
CA GLY A 38 9.11 8.38 -3.38
C GLY A 38 7.71 8.85 -2.97
N VAL A 39 7.17 9.90 -3.62
CA VAL A 39 5.81 10.39 -3.36
C VAL A 39 4.76 9.35 -3.76
N SER A 40 4.94 8.71 -4.92
CA SER A 40 4.03 7.67 -5.42
C SER A 40 3.98 6.46 -4.49
N ILE A 41 5.14 6.04 -3.98
CA ILE A 41 5.26 4.98 -2.98
C ILE A 41 4.56 5.35 -1.68
N GLY A 42 4.85 6.54 -1.14
CA GLY A 42 4.24 7.01 0.10
C GLY A 42 2.70 7.06 0.01
N TRP A 43 2.18 7.48 -1.14
CA TRP A 43 0.74 7.49 -1.41
C TRP A 43 0.11 6.09 -1.41
N VAL A 44 0.74 5.12 -2.07
CA VAL A 44 0.21 3.75 -2.13
C VAL A 44 0.33 3.03 -0.80
N PHE A 45 1.42 3.21 -0.06
CA PHE A 45 1.54 2.69 1.30
C PHE A 45 0.49 3.30 2.24
N SER A 46 0.22 4.61 2.15
CA SER A 46 -0.83 5.27 2.92
C SER A 46 -2.22 4.65 2.63
N ARG A 47 -2.53 4.36 1.36
CA ARG A 47 -3.77 3.67 0.97
C ARG A 47 -3.84 2.23 1.51
N GLY A 48 -2.74 1.49 1.42
CA GLY A 48 -2.66 0.11 1.93
C GLY A 48 -2.80 0.02 3.44
N VAL A 49 -2.17 0.94 4.17
CA VAL A 49 -2.25 1.04 5.64
C VAL A 49 -3.62 1.53 6.07
N ASN A 50 -4.18 2.57 5.44
CA ASN A 50 -5.54 3.01 5.74
C ASN A 50 -6.58 1.93 5.46
N GLY A 51 -6.45 1.17 4.38
CA GLY A 51 -7.33 0.03 4.10
C GLY A 51 -7.25 -1.06 5.16
N LYS A 52 -6.05 -1.33 5.71
CA LYS A 52 -5.86 -2.26 6.83
C LYS A 52 -6.46 -1.73 8.13
N ILE A 53 -6.29 -0.45 8.44
CA ILE A 53 -6.84 0.18 9.64
C ILE A 53 -8.37 0.16 9.60
N ASP A 54 -8.97 0.49 8.45
CA ASP A 54 -10.43 0.45 8.27
C ASP A 54 -10.99 -0.96 8.41
N ALA A 55 -10.31 -1.97 7.87
CA ALA A 55 -10.71 -3.37 8.02
C ALA A 55 -10.65 -3.84 9.49
N ILE A 56 -9.61 -3.44 10.24
CA ILE A 56 -9.48 -3.73 11.67
C ILE A 56 -10.57 -3.02 12.48
N ARG A 57 -10.84 -1.76 12.18
CA ARG A 57 -11.89 -0.97 12.85
C ARG A 57 -13.27 -1.59 12.62
N LYS A 58 -13.59 -1.96 11.39
CA LYS A 58 -14.86 -2.61 11.04
C LYS A 58 -15.02 -4.00 11.66
N GLY A 59 -13.90 -4.71 11.83
CA GLY A 59 -13.85 -5.97 12.58
C GLY A 59 -14.16 -5.82 14.07
N ARG A 60 -13.73 -4.71 14.69
CA ARG A 60 -14.07 -4.39 16.10
C ARG A 60 -15.53 -3.96 16.26
N GLU A 61 -16.05 -3.10 15.40
CA GLU A 61 -17.45 -2.64 15.48
C GLU A 61 -18.45 -3.80 15.31
N ASN A 62 -18.13 -4.82 14.50
CA ASN A 62 -18.96 -6.02 14.37
C ASN A 62 -18.83 -7.02 15.54
N ALA A 63 -17.81 -6.89 16.39
CA ALA A 63 -17.66 -7.72 17.59
C ALA A 63 -18.49 -7.17 18.76
N ASP A 64 -18.53 -5.84 18.94
CA ASP A 64 -19.35 -5.19 19.98
C ASP A 64 -20.86 -5.29 19.73
N GLY A 65 -21.31 -5.39 18.46
CA GLY A 65 -22.73 -5.51 18.12
C GLY A 65 -23.31 -6.92 18.29
N LYS A 66 -22.49 -7.92 18.63
CA LYS A 66 -22.93 -9.32 18.76
C LYS A 66 -23.23 -9.73 20.22
N ASP A 67 -22.89 -8.86 21.17
CA ASP A 67 -23.13 -9.03 22.60
C ASP A 67 -24.22 -8.07 23.15
N ALA A 68 -25.05 -7.49 22.27
CA ALA A 68 -26.20 -6.64 22.62
C ALA A 68 -27.54 -7.31 22.34
#